data_AF-A0A8J3A6X4-F1
#
_entry.id   AF-A0A8J3A6X4-F1
#
_cell.length_a   1.000
_cell.length_b   1.000
_cell.length_c   1.000
_cell.angle_alpha   90.00
_cell.angle_beta   90.00
_cell.angle_gamma   90.00
#
_symmetry.space_group_name_H-M   'P 1'
#
loop_
_entity.id
_entity.type
_entity.pdbx_description
1 polymer ?
#
loop_
_entity_poly.entity_id
_entity_poly.type
_entity_poly.pdbx_seq_one_letter_code
_entity_poly.pdbx_strand_id
1 'polypeptide(L)'
;MLLVAPLLLSGACSGLQERVEDVRSGSQELTDRARFCLSVVRAANALEGGDHTTAADAAQEALAQAPEELRGDARTVAEAAETVRQGDRSVLQDPTVVAAAERLQDDTRALCDPTG
;
A
#
# COMPACT_ATOMS: atom_id res chain seq x y z
N MET A 1 26.24 -28.90 -50.78
CA MET A 1 24.96 -28.84 -50.04
C MET A 1 25.18 -29.44 -48.67
N LEU A 2 25.11 -28.63 -47.61
CA LEU A 2 25.06 -29.08 -46.21
C LEU A 2 24.05 -28.16 -45.51
N LEU A 3 22.81 -28.65 -45.44
CA LEU A 3 21.69 -28.11 -44.67
C LEU A 3 21.70 -28.80 -43.32
N VAL A 4 21.97 -28.08 -42.21
CA VAL A 4 21.51 -28.49 -40.87
C VAL A 4 21.25 -27.25 -39.99
N ALA A 5 19.96 -26.90 -39.92
CA ALA A 5 19.16 -26.30 -38.83
C ALA A 5 19.80 -25.38 -37.75
N PRO A 6 19.29 -24.15 -37.59
CA PRO A 6 19.29 -23.41 -36.34
C PRO A 6 17.89 -23.49 -35.69
N LEU A 7 17.58 -24.54 -34.93
CA LEU A 7 16.26 -24.69 -34.30
C LEU A 7 16.36 -25.26 -32.88
N LEU A 8 17.16 -24.67 -31.98
CA LEU A 8 17.17 -25.06 -30.55
C LEU A 8 17.48 -23.91 -29.56
N LEU A 9 17.15 -22.65 -29.87
CA LEU A 9 17.36 -21.52 -28.95
C LEU A 9 16.08 -20.82 -28.47
N SER A 10 14.91 -21.23 -28.96
CA SER A 10 13.62 -20.61 -28.62
C SER A 10 12.99 -21.09 -27.30
N GLY A 11 13.50 -22.16 -26.67
CA GLY A 11 12.95 -22.68 -25.41
C GLY A 11 13.62 -22.13 -24.13
N ALA A 12 14.82 -21.55 -24.24
CA ALA A 12 15.55 -21.00 -23.09
C ALA A 12 15.17 -19.55 -22.77
N CYS A 13 14.55 -18.83 -23.71
CA CYS A 13 14.12 -17.45 -23.52
C CYS A 13 12.79 -17.34 -22.78
N SER A 14 11.84 -18.25 -23.02
CA SER A 14 10.52 -18.24 -22.37
C SER A 14 10.58 -18.44 -20.85
N GLY A 15 11.39 -19.40 -20.38
CA GLY A 15 11.58 -19.63 -18.93
C GLY A 15 12.39 -18.52 -18.22
N LEU A 16 13.17 -17.73 -18.95
CA LEU A 16 13.84 -16.54 -18.42
C LEU A 16 12.87 -15.35 -18.37
N GLN A 17 11.95 -15.25 -19.34
CA GLN A 17 10.95 -14.20 -19.43
C GLN A 17 9.90 -14.33 -18.30
N GLU A 18 9.40 -15.54 -18.03
CA GLU A 18 8.53 -15.80 -16.88
C GLU A 18 9.20 -15.42 -15.56
N ARG A 19 10.48 -15.79 -15.36
CA ARG A 19 11.21 -15.44 -14.13
C ARG A 19 11.44 -13.92 -13.99
N VAL A 20 11.65 -13.21 -15.10
CA VAL A 20 11.82 -11.75 -15.08
C VAL A 20 10.48 -11.05 -14.80
N GLU A 21 9.37 -11.57 -15.32
CA GLU A 21 8.02 -11.07 -14.99
C GLU A 21 7.66 -11.33 -13.52
N ASP A 22 8.00 -12.50 -12.99
CA ASP A 22 7.75 -12.86 -11.58
C ASP A 22 8.56 -11.97 -10.61
N VAL A 23 9.86 -11.74 -10.92
CA VAL A 23 10.72 -10.81 -10.16
C VAL A 23 10.21 -9.37 -10.25
N ARG A 24 9.73 -8.95 -11.42
CA ARG A 24 9.20 -7.60 -11.63
C ARG A 24 7.89 -7.41 -10.86
N SER A 25 7.00 -8.40 -10.90
CA SER A 25 5.73 -8.41 -10.16
C SER A 25 5.99 -8.33 -8.66
N GLY A 26 6.87 -9.18 -8.13
CA GLY A 26 7.25 -9.13 -6.70
C GLY A 26 7.93 -7.81 -6.30
N SER A 27 8.72 -7.19 -7.18
CA SER A 27 9.34 -5.89 -6.92
C SER A 27 8.31 -4.74 -6.88
N GLN A 28 7.27 -4.80 -7.72
CA GLN A 28 6.19 -3.83 -7.71
C GLN A 28 5.37 -3.94 -6.42
N GLU A 29 5.00 -5.15 -6.04
CA GLU A 29 4.26 -5.42 -4.80
C GLU A 29 5.02 -4.95 -3.55
N LEU A 30 6.33 -5.22 -3.48
CA LEU A 30 7.19 -4.71 -2.40
C LEU A 30 7.25 -3.18 -2.38
N THR A 31 7.27 -2.54 -3.56
CA THR A 31 7.30 -1.09 -3.66
C THR A 31 5.98 -0.49 -3.19
N ASP A 32 4.84 -1.07 -3.56
CA ASP A 32 3.52 -0.60 -3.17
C ASP A 32 3.28 -0.80 -1.68
N ARG A 33 3.71 -1.94 -1.12
CA ARG A 33 3.73 -2.18 0.33
C ARG A 33 4.58 -1.13 1.06
N ALA A 34 5.78 -0.83 0.58
CA ALA A 34 6.63 0.19 1.21
C ALA A 34 5.99 1.59 1.16
N ARG A 35 5.35 1.95 0.04
CA ARG A 35 4.60 3.21 -0.09
C ARG A 35 3.40 3.26 0.85
N PHE A 36 2.66 2.18 0.97
CA PHE A 36 1.57 2.05 1.93
C PHE A 36 2.07 2.28 3.36
N CYS A 37 3.11 1.56 3.79
CA CYS A 37 3.70 1.73 5.12
C CYS A 37 4.12 3.18 5.39
N LEU A 38 4.82 3.81 4.44
CA LEU A 38 5.31 5.18 4.57
C LEU A 38 4.16 6.19 4.68
N SER A 39 3.12 6.02 3.86
CA SER A 39 1.97 6.93 3.83
C SER A 39 1.14 6.84 5.11
N VAL A 40 0.95 5.64 5.68
CA VAL A 40 0.31 5.47 6.99
C VAL A 40 1.09 6.21 8.09
N VAL A 41 2.41 6.04 8.14
CA VAL A 41 3.26 6.75 9.13
C VAL A 41 3.20 8.27 8.93
N ARG A 42 3.22 8.74 7.68
CA ARG A 42 3.07 10.17 7.36
C ARG A 42 1.73 10.71 7.83
N ALA A 43 0.64 9.97 7.58
CA ALA A 43 -0.71 10.36 8.00
C ALA A 43 -0.80 10.47 9.53
N ALA A 44 -0.27 9.47 10.25
CA ALA A 44 -0.24 9.47 11.72
C ALA A 44 0.54 10.66 12.29
N ASN A 45 1.77 10.89 11.81
CA ASN A 45 2.60 12.01 12.24
C ASN A 45 1.94 13.38 11.95
N ALA A 46 1.28 13.52 10.80
CA ALA A 46 0.59 14.74 10.44
C ALA A 46 -0.63 14.99 11.34
N LEU A 47 -1.41 13.96 11.67
CA LEU A 47 -2.51 14.05 12.63
C LEU A 47 -2.02 14.47 14.02
N GLU A 48 -0.95 13.86 14.52
CA GLU A 48 -0.32 14.21 15.80
C GLU A 48 0.20 15.65 15.82
N GLY A 49 0.78 16.10 14.71
CA GLY A 49 1.24 17.48 14.51
C GLY A 49 0.12 18.50 14.29
N GLY A 50 -1.13 18.05 14.16
CA GLY A 50 -2.29 18.90 13.86
C GLY A 50 -2.37 19.39 12.41
N ASP A 51 -1.54 18.87 11.50
CA ASP A 51 -1.60 19.15 10.08
C ASP A 51 -2.61 18.23 9.39
N HIS A 52 -3.87 18.65 9.42
CA HIS A 52 -4.99 17.88 8.88
C HIS A 52 -5.00 17.78 7.36
N THR A 53 -4.37 18.73 6.66
CA THR A 53 -4.27 18.67 5.20
C THR A 53 -3.29 17.57 4.80
N THR A 54 -2.09 17.57 5.38
CA THR A 54 -1.10 16.52 5.13
C THR A 54 -1.60 15.16 5.58
N ALA A 55 -2.33 15.09 6.70
CA ALA A 55 -2.94 13.86 7.18
C ALA A 55 -3.93 13.27 6.16
N ALA A 56 -4.83 14.09 5.62
CA ALA A 56 -5.81 13.66 4.64
C ALA A 56 -5.14 13.19 3.34
N ASP A 57 -4.18 13.97 2.83
CA ASP A 57 -3.47 13.63 1.60
C ASP A 57 -2.68 12.32 1.74
N ALA A 58 -2.00 12.13 2.88
CA ALA A 58 -1.29 10.89 3.18
C ALA A 58 -2.24 9.69 3.40
N ALA A 59 -3.41 9.89 4.00
CA ALA A 59 -4.41 8.83 4.15
C ALA A 59 -4.99 8.39 2.80
N GLN A 60 -5.18 9.31 1.86
CA GLN A 60 -5.57 8.99 0.48
C GLN A 60 -4.46 8.25 -0.27
N GLU A 61 -3.19 8.64 -0.07
CA GLU A 61 -2.04 7.91 -0.61
C GLU A 61 -1.96 6.48 -0.06
N ALA A 62 -2.19 6.30 1.26
CA ALA A 62 -2.27 4.99 1.88
C ALA A 62 -3.42 4.15 1.29
N LEU A 63 -4.61 4.72 1.12
CA LEU A 63 -5.73 4.02 0.49
C LEU A 63 -5.41 3.54 -0.93
N ALA A 64 -4.73 4.37 -1.72
CA ALA A 64 -4.38 4.04 -3.11
C ALA A 64 -3.39 2.85 -3.20
N GLN A 65 -2.56 2.66 -2.17
CA GLN A 65 -1.55 1.60 -2.10
C GLN A 65 -1.95 0.45 -1.16
N ALA A 66 -3.13 0.51 -0.56
CA ALA A 66 -3.56 -0.46 0.44
C ALA A 66 -3.70 -1.86 -0.17
N PRO A 67 -3.14 -2.89 0.47
CA PRO A 67 -3.50 -4.29 0.21
C PRO A 67 -5.02 -4.48 0.30
N GLU A 68 -5.55 -5.47 -0.43
CA GLU A 68 -7.00 -5.72 -0.49
C GLU A 68 -7.60 -5.90 0.91
N GLU A 69 -6.87 -6.59 1.78
CA GLU A 69 -7.28 -6.93 3.15
C GLU A 69 -7.42 -5.70 4.03
N LEU A 70 -6.63 -4.64 3.78
CA LEU A 70 -6.60 -3.41 4.58
C LEU A 70 -7.40 -2.27 3.95
N ARG A 71 -7.85 -2.43 2.70
CA ARG A 71 -8.49 -1.36 1.93
C ARG A 71 -9.78 -0.86 2.57
N GLY A 72 -10.51 -1.73 3.26
CA GLY A 72 -11.74 -1.37 4.00
C GLY A 72 -11.45 -0.34 5.09
N ASP A 73 -10.55 -0.69 6.02
CA ASP A 73 -10.18 0.18 7.14
C ASP A 73 -9.43 1.44 6.66
N ALA A 74 -8.54 1.31 5.67
CA ALA A 74 -7.88 2.45 5.03
C ALA A 74 -8.88 3.43 4.41
N ARG A 75 -9.97 2.94 3.80
CA ARG A 75 -11.02 3.80 3.24
C ARG A 75 -11.73 4.57 4.34
N THR A 76 -12.16 3.90 5.40
CA THR A 76 -12.83 4.54 6.54
C THR A 76 -11.96 5.64 7.15
N VAL A 77 -10.66 5.37 7.34
CA VAL A 77 -9.71 6.37 7.87
C VAL A 77 -9.51 7.53 6.90
N ALA A 78 -9.38 7.27 5.59
CA ALA A 78 -9.19 8.30 4.59
C ALA A 78 -10.41 9.23 4.43
N GLU A 79 -11.63 8.68 4.51
CA GLU A 79 -12.88 9.44 4.53
C GLU A 79 -13.03 10.29 5.81
N ALA A 80 -12.63 9.75 6.96
CA ALA A 80 -12.60 10.50 8.21
C ALA A 80 -11.57 11.65 8.16
N ALA A 81 -10.37 11.40 7.65
CA ALA A 81 -9.34 12.43 7.49
C ALA A 81 -9.79 13.56 6.54
N GLU A 82 -10.52 13.22 5.48
CA GLU A 82 -11.14 14.19 4.58
C GLU A 82 -12.19 15.05 5.30
N THR A 83 -13.01 14.43 6.14
CA THR A 83 -14.02 15.12 6.95
C THR A 83 -13.38 16.08 7.96
N VAL A 84 -12.28 15.66 8.58
CA VAL A 84 -11.46 16.50 9.46
C VAL A 84 -10.87 17.70 8.70
N ARG A 85 -10.37 17.49 7.47
CA ARG A 85 -9.87 18.56 6.60
C ARG A 85 -10.94 19.61 6.29
N GLN A 86 -12.20 19.19 6.18
CA GLN A 86 -13.36 20.07 5.99
C GLN A 86 -13.81 20.78 7.27
N GLY A 87 -13.20 20.47 8.41
CA GLY A 87 -13.39 21.16 9.69
C GLY A 87 -14.21 20.39 10.72
N ASP A 88 -14.77 19.22 10.36
CA ASP A 88 -15.51 18.39 11.32
C ASP A 88 -14.59 17.36 11.98
N ARG A 89 -14.13 17.71 13.19
CA ARG A 89 -13.26 16.85 14.01
C ARG A 89 -14.05 15.86 14.86
N SER A 90 -15.38 15.93 14.88
CA SER A 90 -16.20 15.01 15.68
C SER A 90 -16.15 13.58 15.13
N VAL A 91 -15.85 13.42 13.83
CA VAL A 91 -15.65 12.13 13.17
C VAL A 91 -14.52 11.30 13.80
N LEU A 92 -13.52 11.94 14.41
CA LEU A 92 -12.44 11.24 15.14
C LEU A 92 -12.92 10.57 16.44
N GLN A 93 -14.14 10.88 16.89
CA GLN A 93 -14.77 10.28 18.05
C GLN A 93 -15.78 9.20 17.66
N ASP A 94 -16.02 9.00 16.35
CA ASP A 94 -16.87 7.92 15.88
C ASP A 94 -16.21 6.57 16.21
N PRO A 95 -16.88 5.69 16.98
CA PRO A 95 -16.31 4.40 17.37
C PRO A 95 -15.94 3.52 16.17
N THR A 96 -16.62 3.69 15.04
CA THR A 96 -16.32 2.99 13.78
C THR A 96 -14.98 3.44 13.22
N VAL A 97 -14.72 4.75 13.23
CA VAL A 97 -13.47 5.35 12.72
C VAL A 97 -12.32 4.97 13.64
N VAL A 98 -12.52 5.06 14.96
CA VAL A 98 -11.51 4.65 15.94
C VAL A 98 -11.15 3.18 15.77
N ALA A 99 -12.14 2.29 15.71
CA ALA A 99 -11.88 0.86 15.55
C ALA A 99 -11.21 0.52 14.21
N ALA A 100 -11.55 1.23 13.12
CA ALA A 100 -10.88 1.08 11.84
C ALA A 100 -9.43 1.57 11.89
N ALA A 101 -9.17 2.70 12.56
CA ALA A 101 -7.82 3.22 12.73
C ALA A 101 -6.93 2.28 13.58
N GLU A 102 -7.47 1.71 14.65
CA GLU A 102 -6.77 0.72 15.49
C GLU A 102 -6.41 -0.53 14.70
N ARG A 103 -7.37 -1.13 13.98
CA ARG A 103 -7.10 -2.29 13.11
C ARG A 103 -6.08 -1.97 12.03
N LEU A 104 -6.26 -0.84 11.33
CA LEU A 104 -5.33 -0.42 10.29
C LEU A 104 -3.93 -0.23 10.85
N GLN A 105 -3.78 0.33 12.04
CA GLN A 105 -2.49 0.50 12.71
C GLN A 105 -1.84 -0.84 13.04
N ASP A 106 -2.58 -1.76 13.67
CA ASP A 106 -2.06 -3.06 14.10
C ASP A 106 -1.67 -3.92 12.88
N ASP A 107 -2.52 -3.96 11.87
CA ASP A 107 -2.26 -4.73 10.66
C ASP A 107 -1.16 -4.10 9.81
N THR A 108 -1.10 -2.76 9.72
CA THR A 108 0.02 -2.06 9.09
C THR A 108 1.31 -2.36 9.83
N ARG A 109 1.30 -2.41 11.17
CA ARG A 109 2.49 -2.77 11.94
C ARG A 109 2.95 -4.20 11.63
N ALA A 110 2.03 -5.16 11.60
CA ALA A 110 2.35 -6.54 11.21
C ALA A 110 2.86 -6.63 9.77
N LEU A 111 2.34 -5.80 8.87
CA LEU A 111 2.76 -5.74 7.48
C LEU A 111 4.10 -5.00 7.30
N CYS A 112 4.43 -4.03 8.12
CA CYS A 112 5.56 -3.12 7.88
C CYS A 112 6.76 -3.39 8.79
N ASP A 113 6.63 -4.24 9.81
CA ASP A 113 7.72 -4.67 10.67
C ASP A 113 8.51 -5.83 10.01
N PRO A 114 9.77 -5.62 9.60
CA PRO A 114 10.59 -6.66 9.00
C PRO A 114 11.15 -7.68 10.02
N THR A 115 10.89 -7.50 11.32
CA THR A 115 11.44 -8.32 12.41
C THR A 115 10.45 -9.30 13.05
N GLY A 116 9.24 -9.42 12.51
CA GLY A 116 8.26 -10.44 12.94
C GLY A 116 8.82 -11.86 12.92
#